data_AF-F3Y931-F1
#
_entry.id   AF-F3Y931-F1
#
_cell.length_a   1.000
_cell.length_b   1.000
_cell.length_c   1.000
_cell.angle_alpha   90.00
_cell.angle_beta   90.00
_cell.angle_gamma   90.00
#
_symmetry.space_group_name_H-M   'P 1'
#
loop_
_entity.id
_entity.type
_entity.pdbx_description
1 polymer ?
#
loop_
_entity_poly.entity_id
_entity_poly.type
_entity_poly.pdbx_seq_one_letter_code
_entity_poly.pdbx_strand_id
1 'polypeptide(L)'
;MRILLINTVCGIGSTGRMCTDIYDILEKNGHECCIAYGRGKKVQEGIYKSYRIGTNFSIYSHVFATRLFDKQGFASKTATRKFINFIDQYDPDIIHLHNVHGYYLNIELLFHYLKSSKKRVIWTLHDCWTFSGHSATLDFDEQNNLEVFPKERSELSEYPATWFFDRSKKII
;
A
#
# COMPACT_ATOMS: atom_id res chain seq x y z
N MET A 1 12.41 13.19 15.56
CA MET A 1 12.53 12.62 14.20
C MET A 1 11.22 12.80 13.47
N ARG A 2 11.25 12.93 12.15
CA ARG A 2 10.09 12.92 11.27
C ARG A 2 9.83 11.51 10.74
N ILE A 3 8.62 11.00 10.90
CA ILE A 3 8.26 9.62 10.56
C ILE A 3 7.04 9.64 9.65
N LEU A 4 7.18 9.00 8.49
CA LEU A 4 6.09 8.85 7.53
C LEU A 4 5.57 7.42 7.56
N LEU A 5 4.31 7.25 7.96
CA LEU A 5 3.59 5.98 7.92
C LEU A 5 2.85 5.87 6.58
N ILE A 6 3.01 4.78 5.84
CA ILE A 6 2.34 4.55 4.55
C ILE A 6 1.43 3.33 4.67
N ASN A 7 0.12 3.52 4.47
CA ASN A 7 -0.86 2.45 4.55
C ASN A 7 -2.01 2.64 3.56
N THR A 8 -2.79 1.60 3.29
CA THR A 8 -3.98 1.71 2.44
C THR A 8 -5.05 2.61 3.05
N VAL A 9 -5.25 2.58 4.38
CA VAL A 9 -6.32 3.27 5.11
C VAL A 9 -5.79 3.94 6.38
N CYS A 10 -6.54 4.91 6.92
CA CYS A 10 -6.19 5.59 8.16
C CYS A 10 -7.36 5.51 9.17
N GLY A 11 -7.09 5.02 10.38
CA GLY A 11 -8.06 4.96 11.49
C GLY A 11 -9.22 3.96 11.33
N ILE A 12 -9.25 3.18 10.25
CA ILE A 12 -10.30 2.19 9.97
C ILE A 12 -9.69 0.83 9.61
N GLY A 13 -10.45 -0.24 9.86
CA GLY A 13 -9.96 -1.60 9.68
C GLY A 13 -8.79 -1.93 10.61
N SER A 14 -8.20 -3.12 10.44
CA SER A 14 -7.10 -3.57 11.30
C SER A 14 -5.84 -2.72 11.11
N THR A 15 -5.33 -2.65 9.88
CA THR A 15 -4.07 -1.94 9.57
C THR A 15 -4.18 -0.43 9.79
N GLY A 16 -5.34 0.17 9.49
CA GLY A 16 -5.53 1.61 9.69
C GLY A 16 -5.59 2.02 11.16
N ARG A 17 -6.13 1.18 12.04
CA ARG A 17 -6.08 1.41 13.51
C ARG A 17 -4.67 1.20 14.06
N MET A 18 -3.97 0.17 13.61
CA MET A 18 -2.56 -0.01 13.98
C MET A 18 -1.69 1.19 13.62
N CYS A 19 -1.89 1.79 12.43
CA CYS A 19 -1.15 3.01 12.06
C CYS A 19 -1.46 4.19 12.99
N THR A 20 -2.71 4.36 13.45
CA THR A 20 -3.05 5.44 14.40
C THR A 20 -2.49 5.15 15.78
N ASP A 21 -2.49 3.91 16.25
CA ASP A 21 -1.89 3.53 17.53
C ASP A 21 -0.36 3.77 17.52
N ILE A 22 0.31 3.40 16.43
CA ILE A 22 1.74 3.69 16.23
C ILE A 22 1.99 5.20 16.20
N TYR A 23 1.17 5.95 15.47
CA TYR A 23 1.26 7.41 15.43
C TYR A 23 1.17 8.02 16.83
N ASP A 24 0.18 7.60 17.64
CA ASP A 24 -0.03 8.13 19.00
C ASP A 24 1.17 7.87 19.91
N ILE A 25 1.74 6.66 19.82
CA ILE A 25 2.95 6.30 20.57
C ILE A 25 4.13 7.15 20.11
N LEU A 26 4.32 7.34 18.81
CA LEU A 26 5.45 8.12 18.27
C LEU A 26 5.34 9.61 18.64
N GLU A 27 4.16 10.23 18.52
CA GLU A 27 3.96 11.62 18.96
C GLU A 27 4.19 11.77 20.47
N LYS A 28 3.70 10.82 21.29
CA LYS A 28 3.95 10.82 22.74
C LYS A 28 5.44 10.77 23.09
N ASN A 29 6.26 10.16 22.23
CA ASN A 29 7.72 10.10 22.37
C ASN A 29 8.45 11.30 21.72
N GLY A 30 7.72 12.34 21.30
CA GLY A 30 8.30 13.57 20.74
C GLY A 30 8.71 13.46 19.26
N HIS A 31 8.20 12.47 18.54
CA HIS A 31 8.40 12.36 17.09
C HIS A 31 7.30 13.11 16.33
N GLU A 32 7.67 13.75 15.23
CA GLU A 32 6.70 14.31 14.30
C GLU A 32 6.26 13.22 13.33
N CYS A 33 4.96 12.94 13.25
CA CYS A 33 4.45 11.86 12.41
C CYS A 33 3.49 12.37 11.34
N CYS A 34 3.38 11.63 10.24
CA CYS A 34 2.34 11.81 9.23
C CYS A 34 1.89 10.45 8.69
N ILE A 35 0.57 10.26 8.53
CA ILE A 35 0.00 9.05 7.92
C ILE A 35 -0.39 9.36 6.48
N ALA A 36 0.31 8.77 5.52
CA ALA A 36 -0.05 8.80 4.11
C ALA A 36 -0.95 7.61 3.75
N TYR A 37 -2.17 7.88 3.28
CA TYR A 37 -3.18 6.85 3.03
C TYR A 37 -3.91 7.01 1.69
N GLY A 38 -4.33 5.89 1.09
CA GLY A 38 -5.00 5.87 -0.20
C GLY A 38 -6.53 5.92 -0.13
N ARG A 39 -7.13 5.14 0.76
CA ARG A 39 -8.58 4.84 0.80
C ARG A 39 -9.23 5.32 2.09
N GLY A 40 -10.53 5.56 2.03
CA GLY A 40 -11.34 6.00 3.16
C GLY A 40 -11.73 7.46 3.10
N LYS A 41 -12.50 7.89 4.11
CA LYS A 41 -12.83 9.31 4.29
C LYS A 41 -11.61 10.06 4.80
N LYS A 42 -11.59 11.37 4.55
CA LYS A 42 -10.58 12.23 5.17
C LYS A 42 -10.72 12.06 6.69
N VAL A 43 -9.60 11.77 7.36
CA VAL A 43 -9.54 11.81 8.82
C VAL A 43 -10.02 13.19 9.26
N GLN A 44 -10.78 13.26 10.36
CA GLN A 44 -11.24 14.54 10.88
C GLN A 44 -10.03 15.46 11.12
N GLU A 45 -10.17 16.71 10.68
CA GLU A 45 -9.10 17.69 10.78
C GLU A 45 -8.72 17.90 12.25
N GLY A 46 -7.42 17.84 12.54
CA GLY A 46 -6.88 18.05 13.88
C GLY A 46 -6.62 16.79 14.72
N ILE A 47 -7.07 15.60 14.31
CA ILE A 47 -6.78 14.36 15.05
C ILE A 47 -5.40 13.79 14.67
N TYR A 48 -5.18 13.55 13.37
CA TYR A 48 -3.92 12.98 12.87
C TYR A 48 -3.40 13.82 11.71
N LYS A 49 -2.11 14.19 11.75
CA LYS A 49 -1.41 14.69 10.56
C LYS A 49 -1.44 13.59 9.50
N SER A 50 -2.09 13.88 8.38
CA SER A 50 -2.31 12.87 7.35
C SER A 50 -2.27 13.44 5.94
N TYR A 51 -1.77 12.62 5.01
CA TYR A 51 -1.69 12.94 3.59
C TYR A 51 -2.52 11.93 2.79
N ARG A 52 -3.49 12.42 2.03
CA ARG A 52 -4.29 11.54 1.17
C ARG A 52 -3.61 11.36 -0.18
N ILE A 53 -3.23 10.13 -0.49
CA ILE A 53 -2.62 9.76 -1.77
C ILE A 53 -3.72 9.58 -2.81
N GLY A 54 -3.69 10.45 -3.81
CA GLY A 54 -4.68 10.46 -4.89
C GLY A 54 -6.06 10.97 -4.44
N THR A 55 -7.03 10.86 -5.35
CA THR A 55 -8.42 11.24 -5.15
C THR A 55 -9.34 10.04 -5.39
N ASN A 56 -10.60 10.10 -4.93
CA ASN A 56 -11.59 9.06 -5.21
C ASN A 56 -11.65 8.71 -6.71
N PHE A 57 -11.59 9.72 -7.59
CA PHE A 57 -11.59 9.53 -9.05
C PHE A 57 -10.36 8.74 -9.54
N SER A 58 -9.17 8.97 -8.96
CA SER A 58 -7.97 8.19 -9.29
C SER A 58 -8.04 6.73 -8.82
N ILE A 59 -8.79 6.45 -7.75
CA ILE A 59 -9.00 5.10 -7.24
C ILE A 59 -10.01 4.35 -8.11
N TYR A 60 -11.10 5.00 -8.53
CA TYR A 60 -12.07 4.39 -9.45
C TYR A 60 -11.47 4.10 -10.83
N SER A 61 -10.64 5.01 -11.37
CA SER A 61 -9.94 4.75 -12.63
C SER A 61 -8.89 3.64 -12.49
N HIS A 62 -8.24 3.52 -11.33
CA HIS A 62 -7.32 2.42 -11.03
C HIS A 62 -8.04 1.08 -10.92
N VAL A 63 -9.18 1.03 -10.23
CA VAL A 63 -10.03 -0.18 -10.14
C VAL A 63 -10.52 -0.58 -11.54
N PHE A 64 -10.93 0.38 -12.37
CA PHE A 64 -11.36 0.11 -13.75
C PHE A 64 -10.21 -0.41 -14.63
N ALA A 65 -9.05 0.25 -14.60
CA ALA A 65 -7.86 -0.19 -15.34
C ALA A 65 -7.34 -1.55 -14.88
N THR A 66 -7.47 -1.86 -13.59
CA THR A 66 -7.00 -3.13 -13.05
C THR A 66 -7.96 -4.27 -13.36
N ARG A 67 -9.28 -4.03 -13.34
CA ARG A 67 -10.30 -4.99 -13.79
C ARG A 67 -10.16 -5.34 -15.27
N LEU A 68 -9.73 -4.39 -16.11
CA LEU A 68 -9.56 -4.60 -17.56
C LEU A 68 -8.20 -5.20 -17.97
N PHE A 69 -7.10 -4.91 -17.25
CA PHE A 69 -5.74 -5.20 -17.75
C PHE A 69 -4.78 -5.88 -16.77
N ASP A 70 -5.25 -6.27 -15.58
CA ASP A 70 -4.41 -6.89 -14.54
C ASP A 70 -3.11 -6.11 -14.27
N LYS A 71 -3.28 -4.80 -14.01
CA LYS A 71 -2.20 -3.87 -13.66
C LYS A 71 -2.25 -3.49 -12.19
N GLN A 72 -2.41 -4.49 -11.33
CA GLN A 72 -2.29 -4.32 -9.88
C GLN A 72 -0.93 -3.68 -9.55
N GLY A 73 -0.94 -2.53 -8.87
CA GLY A 73 0.30 -1.82 -8.50
C GLY A 73 1.05 -1.08 -9.62
N PHE A 74 0.56 -1.07 -10.87
CA PHE A 74 1.23 -0.39 -12.00
C PHE A 74 0.48 0.82 -12.58
N ALA A 75 -0.75 1.07 -12.11
CA ALA A 75 -1.46 2.32 -12.39
C ALA A 75 -1.14 3.39 -11.31
N SER A 76 -1.90 4.48 -11.20
CA SER A 76 -1.68 5.57 -10.21
C SER A 76 -0.37 6.36 -10.31
N LYS A 77 0.35 6.30 -11.45
CA LYS A 77 1.65 7.00 -11.65
C LYS A 77 1.63 8.47 -11.24
N THR A 78 0.60 9.23 -11.63
CA THR A 78 0.50 10.66 -11.29
C THR A 78 0.30 10.89 -9.79
N ALA A 79 -0.55 10.09 -9.14
CA ALA A 79 -0.77 10.15 -7.69
C ALA A 79 0.52 9.79 -6.95
N THR A 80 1.24 8.77 -7.41
CA THR A 80 2.52 8.35 -6.82
C THR A 80 3.61 9.39 -7.01
N ARG A 81 3.73 10.05 -8.17
CA ARG A 81 4.70 11.15 -8.36
C ARG A 81 4.41 12.33 -7.44
N LYS A 82 3.14 12.73 -7.30
CA LYS A 82 2.73 13.77 -6.34
C LYS A 82 3.04 13.37 -4.90
N PHE A 83 2.80 12.10 -4.58
CA PHE A 83 3.12 11.56 -3.27
C PHE A 83 4.64 11.58 -3.03
N ILE A 84 5.47 11.16 -3.99
CA ILE A 84 6.93 11.24 -3.90
C ILE A 84 7.38 12.68 -3.63
N ASN A 85 6.86 13.66 -4.36
CA ASN A 85 7.17 15.08 -4.11
C ASN A 85 6.77 15.50 -2.69
N PHE A 86 5.67 14.98 -2.16
CA PHE A 86 5.30 15.20 -0.77
C PHE A 86 6.29 14.55 0.20
N ILE A 87 6.80 13.34 -0.09
CA ILE A 87 7.83 12.71 0.74
C ILE A 87 9.08 13.59 0.77
N ASP A 88 9.50 14.13 -0.37
CA ASP A 88 10.67 15.03 -0.45
C ASP A 88 10.45 16.35 0.32
N GLN A 89 9.24 16.90 0.29
CA GLN A 89 8.89 18.13 1.04
C GLN A 89 8.78 17.89 2.54
N TYR A 90 8.18 16.75 2.93
CA TYR A 90 8.04 16.37 4.33
C TYR A 90 9.40 16.00 4.95
N ASP A 91 10.29 15.45 4.12
CA ASP A 91 11.65 15.06 4.46
C ASP A 91 11.72 14.14 5.69
N PRO A 92 11.09 12.94 5.65
CA PRO A 92 11.10 12.04 6.79
C PRO A 92 12.49 11.45 7.03
N ASP A 93 12.80 11.21 8.30
CA ASP A 93 13.96 10.41 8.71
C ASP A 93 13.71 8.90 8.47
N ILE A 94 12.46 8.48 8.71
CA ILE A 94 12.00 7.09 8.59
C ILE A 94 10.72 7.04 7.75
N ILE A 95 10.70 6.13 6.78
CA ILE A 95 9.51 5.74 6.03
C ILE A 95 9.10 4.35 6.50
N HIS A 96 7.93 4.23 7.13
CA HIS A 96 7.41 2.99 7.67
C HIS A 96 6.22 2.51 6.82
N LEU A 97 6.47 1.44 6.06
CA LEU A 97 5.51 0.80 5.18
C LEU A 97 4.67 -0.21 5.95
N HIS A 98 3.36 -0.19 5.70
CA HIS A 98 2.41 -1.21 6.11
C HIS A 98 1.83 -1.88 4.86
N ASN A 99 0.58 -1.59 4.50
CA ASN A 99 0.01 -2.09 3.25
C ASN A 99 0.25 -1.08 2.13
N VAL A 100 1.05 -1.48 1.15
CA VAL A 100 1.35 -0.68 -0.07
C VAL A 100 0.46 -1.06 -1.26
N HIS A 101 -0.43 -2.04 -1.09
CA HIS A 101 -1.45 -2.44 -2.06
C HIS A 101 -2.82 -1.82 -1.72
N GLY A 102 -3.81 -1.97 -2.60
CA GLY A 102 -5.07 -1.23 -2.44
C GLY A 102 -5.40 -0.27 -3.57
N TYR A 103 -4.75 -0.39 -4.73
CA TYR A 103 -5.03 0.42 -5.92
C TYR A 103 -4.73 1.94 -5.79
N TYR A 104 -3.82 2.32 -4.88
CA TYR A 104 -3.53 3.74 -4.59
C TYR A 104 -2.08 4.16 -4.88
N LEU A 105 -1.20 3.20 -5.11
CA LEU A 105 0.21 3.42 -5.40
C LEU A 105 0.65 2.70 -6.68
N ASN A 106 1.63 3.30 -7.35
CA ASN A 106 2.48 2.63 -8.30
C ASN A 106 3.70 2.07 -7.55
N ILE A 107 3.79 0.75 -7.40
CA ILE A 107 4.83 0.08 -6.62
C ILE A 107 6.20 0.32 -7.26
N GLU A 108 6.32 0.17 -8.58
CA GLU A 108 7.58 0.37 -9.31
C GLU A 108 8.18 1.76 -9.05
N LEU A 109 7.38 2.81 -9.21
CA LEU A 109 7.82 4.19 -8.96
C LEU A 109 8.17 4.44 -7.49
N LEU A 110 7.36 3.94 -6.56
CA LEU A 110 7.61 4.10 -5.14
C LEU A 110 8.93 3.42 -4.74
N PHE A 111 9.12 2.16 -5.12
CA PHE A 111 10.33 1.42 -4.74
C PHE A 111 11.59 1.91 -5.45
N HIS A 112 11.46 2.39 -6.69
CA HIS A 112 12.56 3.09 -7.35
C HIS A 112 12.98 4.34 -6.56
N TYR A 113 12.00 5.14 -6.14
CA TYR A 113 12.24 6.30 -5.28
C TYR A 113 12.89 5.91 -3.95
N LEU A 114 12.31 4.94 -3.22
CA LEU A 114 12.82 4.49 -1.92
C LEU A 114 14.27 3.99 -2.02
N LYS A 115 14.62 3.28 -3.10
CA LYS A 115 15.99 2.83 -3.37
C LYS A 115 16.95 4.00 -3.60
N SER A 116 16.51 5.04 -4.30
CA SER A 116 17.34 6.22 -4.60
C SER A 116 17.43 7.23 -3.44
N SER A 117 16.44 7.29 -2.55
CA SER A 117 16.29 8.38 -1.57
C SER A 117 17.22 8.25 -0.37
N LYS A 118 17.86 7.08 -0.17
CA LYS A 118 18.72 6.75 0.99
C LYS A 118 18.02 6.92 2.36
N LYS A 119 16.69 7.05 2.37
CA LYS A 119 15.90 7.13 3.60
C LYS A 119 15.89 5.79 4.31
N ARG A 120 15.75 5.80 5.64
CA ARG A 120 15.57 4.55 6.39
C ARG A 120 14.15 4.04 6.14
N VAL A 121 14.04 2.85 5.56
CA VAL A 121 12.76 2.21 5.28
C VAL A 121 12.56 1.04 6.23
N ILE A 122 11.42 1.03 6.93
CA ILE A 122 10.94 -0.09 7.75
C ILE A 122 9.68 -0.62 7.10
N TRP A 123 9.52 -1.94 6.99
CA TRP A 123 8.30 -2.52 6.43
C TRP A 123 7.73 -3.56 7.39
N THR A 124 6.50 -3.32 7.84
CA THR A 124 5.68 -4.30 8.57
C THR A 124 4.72 -4.97 7.59
N LEU A 125 4.89 -6.27 7.40
CA LEU A 125 4.02 -7.08 6.55
C LEU A 125 2.78 -7.50 7.34
N HIS A 126 1.59 -7.14 6.85
CA HIS A 126 0.31 -7.53 7.47
C HIS A 126 -0.38 -8.68 6.72
N ASP A 127 0.08 -8.98 5.50
CA ASP A 127 -0.50 -9.98 4.63
C ASP A 127 0.53 -10.47 3.61
N CYS A 128 0.16 -11.52 2.87
CA CYS A 128 1.03 -12.22 1.94
C CYS A 128 1.14 -11.55 0.57
N TRP A 129 0.43 -10.44 0.33
CA TRP A 129 0.36 -9.81 -0.99
C TRP A 129 1.74 -9.39 -1.51
N THR A 130 2.63 -9.01 -0.59
CA THR A 130 3.97 -8.51 -0.91
C THR A 130 4.87 -9.53 -1.61
N PHE A 131 4.61 -10.83 -1.46
CA PHE A 131 5.36 -11.90 -2.10
C PHE A 131 4.50 -12.83 -2.98
N SER A 132 3.17 -12.81 -2.82
CA SER A 132 2.24 -13.54 -3.72
C SER A 132 1.79 -12.72 -4.92
N GLY A 133 1.78 -11.38 -4.79
CA GLY A 133 1.28 -10.43 -5.79
C GLY A 133 -0.23 -10.47 -6.04
N HIS A 134 -0.94 -11.48 -5.53
CA HIS A 134 -2.35 -11.71 -5.85
C HIS A 134 -3.21 -12.19 -4.67
N SER A 135 -2.64 -12.60 -3.55
CA SER A 135 -3.44 -13.01 -2.38
C SER A 135 -2.89 -12.45 -1.07
N ALA A 136 -3.81 -12.08 -0.17
CA ALA A 136 -3.49 -11.67 1.19
C ALA A 136 -3.14 -12.87 2.10
N THR A 137 -3.51 -14.09 1.70
CA THR A 137 -3.26 -15.35 2.41
C THR A 137 -2.47 -16.31 1.53
N LEU A 138 -1.76 -17.25 2.14
CA LEU A 138 -1.17 -18.39 1.46
C LEU A 138 -1.80 -19.65 2.01
N ASP A 139 -2.12 -20.59 1.14
CA ASP A 139 -2.59 -21.91 1.51
C ASP A 139 -1.55 -22.98 1.15
N PHE A 140 -1.74 -24.16 1.73
CA PHE A 140 -0.95 -25.35 1.43
C PHE A 140 -1.77 -26.26 0.51
N ASP A 141 -1.10 -26.82 -0.50
CA ASP A 141 -1.73 -27.82 -1.34
C ASP A 141 -1.92 -29.16 -0.60
N GLU A 142 -2.65 -30.09 -1.22
CA GLU A 142 -2.87 -31.43 -0.66
C GLU A 142 -1.56 -32.21 -0.41
N GLN A 143 -0.45 -31.78 -1.04
CA GLN A 143 0.89 -32.34 -0.86
C GLN A 143 1.74 -31.54 0.15
N ASN A 144 1.11 -30.60 0.87
CA ASN A 144 1.70 -29.76 1.91
C ASN A 144 2.79 -28.79 1.39
N ASN A 145 2.73 -28.41 0.11
CA ASN A 145 3.58 -27.36 -0.46
C ASN A 145 2.91 -26.00 -0.33
N LEU A 146 3.70 -24.97 -0.06
CA LEU A 146 3.22 -23.59 0.04
C LEU A 146 2.82 -23.06 -1.34
N GLU A 147 1.55 -22.73 -1.53
CA GLU A 147 1.03 -22.17 -2.78
C GLU A 147 1.21 -20.65 -2.81
N VAL A 148 2.30 -20.20 -3.44
CA VAL A 148 2.64 -18.76 -3.52
C VAL A 148 1.90 -18.04 -4.65
N PHE A 149 1.44 -18.78 -5.67
CA PHE A 149 0.78 -18.24 -6.84
C PHE A 149 -0.54 -18.97 -7.09
N PRO A 150 -1.58 -18.27 -7.57
CA PRO A 150 -2.85 -18.91 -7.87
C PRO A 150 -2.68 -20.01 -8.93
N LYS A 151 -3.28 -21.18 -8.67
CA LYS A 151 -3.31 -22.34 -9.59
C LYS A 151 -4.55 -22.29 -10.49
N GLU A 152 -5.66 -21.73 -10.02
CA GLU A 152 -6.93 -21.72 -10.75
C GLU A 152 -7.50 -20.32 -11.01
N ARG A 153 -8.32 -20.21 -12.08
CA ARG A 153 -8.99 -18.95 -12.46
C ARG A 153 -10.02 -18.48 -11.41
N SER A 154 -10.53 -19.39 -10.59
CA SER A 154 -11.43 -19.11 -9.46
C SER A 154 -10.75 -18.26 -8.38
N GLU A 155 -9.46 -18.47 -8.15
CA GLU A 155 -8.64 -17.72 -7.18
C GLU A 155 -8.34 -16.29 -7.65
N LEU A 156 -8.48 -16.02 -8.96
CA LEU A 156 -8.46 -14.65 -9.50
C LEU A 156 -9.68 -13.80 -9.10
N SER A 157 -10.67 -14.39 -8.43
CA SER A 157 -11.79 -13.65 -7.82
C SER A 157 -11.48 -13.18 -6.40
N GLU A 158 -10.44 -13.72 -5.77
CA GLU A 158 -9.94 -13.25 -4.47
C GLU A 158 -9.12 -11.97 -4.63
N TYR A 159 -8.97 -11.24 -3.53
CA TYR A 159 -8.40 -9.91 -3.59
C TYR A 159 -6.90 -9.96 -3.95
N PRO A 160 -6.47 -9.33 -5.06
CA PRO A 160 -7.22 -8.31 -5.78
C PRO A 160 -7.78 -8.80 -7.14
N ALA A 161 -9.10 -8.98 -7.19
CA ALA A 161 -9.79 -9.68 -8.29
C ALA A 161 -9.51 -9.14 -9.71
N THR A 162 -9.33 -10.04 -10.67
CA THR A 162 -9.13 -9.75 -12.11
C THR A 162 -10.14 -10.51 -12.97
N TRP A 163 -10.53 -9.95 -14.12
CA TRP A 163 -11.57 -10.57 -14.98
C TRP A 163 -11.00 -11.37 -16.17
N PHE A 164 -9.81 -11.03 -16.69
CA PHE A 164 -9.35 -11.53 -18.00
C PHE A 164 -7.89 -11.93 -18.11
N PHE A 165 -6.99 -11.48 -17.25
CA PHE A 165 -5.55 -11.76 -17.36
C PHE A 165 -4.98 -12.11 -15.99
N ASP A 166 -4.08 -13.09 -15.96
CA ASP A 166 -3.24 -13.46 -14.82
C ASP A 166 -1.78 -13.05 -15.13
N ARG A 167 -1.28 -12.10 -14.35
CA ARG A 167 0.09 -11.58 -14.34
C ARG A 167 0.71 -11.67 -12.95
N SER A 168 0.22 -12.56 -12.09
CA SER A 168 0.81 -12.87 -10.79
C SER A 168 2.34 -13.05 -10.86
N LYS A 169 2.83 -13.65 -11.96
CA LYS A 169 4.27 -13.88 -12.24
C LYS A 169 5.08 -12.66 -12.67
N LYS A 170 4.48 -11.48 -12.88
CA LYS A 170 5.18 -10.22 -13.28
C LYS A 170 5.52 -9.29 -12.12
N ILE A 171 5.18 -9.68 -10.89
CA ILE A 171 5.38 -8.85 -9.69
C ILE A 171 6.81 -9.02 -9.12
N ILE A 172 7.59 -9.97 -9.67
CA ILE A 172 9.02 -10.14 -9.39
C ILE A 172 9.87 -9.39 -10.41
#